data_AF-A0A139WGF6-F1
#
_entry.id   AF-A0A139WGF6-F1
#
_cell.length_a   1.000
_cell.length_b   1.000
_cell.length_c   1.000
_cell.angle_alpha   90.00
_cell.angle_beta   90.00
_cell.angle_gamma   90.00
#
_symmetry.space_group_name_H-M   'P 1'
#
loop_
_entity.id
_entity.type
_entity.pdbx_description
1 polymer ?
#
loop_
_entity_poly.entity_id
_entity_poly.type
_entity_poly.pdbx_seq_one_letter_code
_entity_poly.pdbx_strand_id
1 'polypeptide(L)' 'MSNYAADNITPCRYNLYAISNHSGTTYSGHYTAYCRHPYTKAWHEYNDSRVSSISSKAIVSGEAYVLFYEQEGQKSHL' A
#
# COMPACT_ATOMS: atom_id res chain seq x y z
N MET A 1 -10.43 -6.39 9.81
CA MET A 1 -9.55 -7.27 10.61
C MET A 1 -10.13 -7.61 12.00
N SER A 2 -11.36 -7.19 12.36
CA SER A 2 -11.92 -7.48 13.69
C SER A 2 -12.00 -8.98 14.02
N ASN A 3 -12.29 -9.83 13.04
CA ASN A 3 -12.34 -11.29 13.22
C ASN A 3 -11.02 -11.93 13.69
N TYR A 4 -9.91 -11.20 13.62
CA TYR A 4 -8.59 -11.66 14.05
C TYR A 4 -8.09 -10.97 15.33
N ALA A 5 -8.89 -10.05 15.90
CA ALA A 5 -8.60 -9.43 17.19
C ALA A 5 -9.16 -10.28 18.33
N ALA A 6 -8.49 -10.28 19.49
CA ALA A 6 -8.97 -10.98 20.68
C ALA A 6 -10.34 -10.45 21.14
N ASP A 7 -10.54 -9.13 21.02
CA ASP A 7 -11.78 -8.46 21.36
C ASP A 7 -12.45 -7.86 20.11
N ASN A 8 -13.72 -8.19 19.91
CA ASN A 8 -14.54 -7.66 18.80
C ASN A 8 -15.13 -6.28 19.09
N ILE A 9 -14.56 -5.54 20.05
CA ILE A 9 -15.17 -4.31 20.59
C ILE A 9 -15.00 -3.12 19.62
N THR A 10 -13.90 -3.07 18.86
CA THR A 10 -13.62 -1.98 17.92
C THR A 10 -13.58 -2.43 16.46
N PRO A 11 -14.22 -1.70 15.52
CA PRO A 11 -14.05 -1.94 14.10
C PRO A 11 -12.59 -1.75 13.67
N CYS A 12 -11.92 -2.85 13.33
CA CYS A 12 -10.53 -2.85 12.85
C CYS A 12 -10.54 -2.78 11.32
N ARG A 13 -10.89 -1.62 10.77
CA ARG A 13 -10.87 -1.34 9.34
C ARG A 13 -9.57 -0.63 8.97
N TYR A 14 -9.01 -0.98 7.82
CA TYR A 14 -7.72 -0.46 7.37
C TYR A 14 -7.76 -0.13 5.88
N ASN A 15 -7.12 0.97 5.51
CA ASN A 15 -6.96 1.41 4.13
C ASN A 15 -5.53 1.12 3.68
N LEU A 16 -5.39 0.45 2.53
CA LEU A 16 -4.08 0.31 1.87
C LEU A 16 -3.65 1.69 1.37
N TYR A 17 -2.43 2.10 1.68
CA TYR A 17 -1.89 3.39 1.23
C TYR A 17 -0.50 3.28 0.58
N ALA A 18 0.22 2.19 0.79
CA ALA A 18 1.48 1.92 0.08
C ALA A 18 1.71 0.43 -0.14
N ILE A 19 2.44 0.10 -1.21
CA ILE A 19 2.87 -1.24 -1.59
C ILE A 19 4.34 -1.17 -1.99
N SER A 20 5.17 -2.02 -1.41
CA SER A 20 6.50 -2.31 -1.94
C SER A 20 6.38 -3.51 -2.87
N ASN A 21 6.62 -3.31 -4.16
CA ASN A 21 6.64 -4.36 -5.16
C ASN A 21 8.07 -4.88 -5.32
N HIS A 22 8.21 -6.17 -5.55
CA HIS A 22 9.48 -6.80 -5.87
C HIS A 22 9.32 -7.63 -7.15
N SER A 23 10.07 -7.25 -8.19
CA SER A 23 10.16 -8.00 -9.44
C SER A 23 11.49 -8.73 -9.52
N GLY A 24 11.47 -10.04 -9.68
CA GLY A 24 12.68 -10.85 -9.83
C GLY A 24 12.69 -12.10 -8.96
N THR A 25 13.87 -12.48 -8.53
CA THR A 25 14.14 -13.70 -7.75
C THR A 25 14.50 -13.35 -6.32
N THR A 26 14.50 -14.33 -5.42
CA THR A 26 14.90 -14.16 -4.01
C THR A 26 16.28 -13.51 -3.83
N TYR A 27 17.20 -13.68 -4.78
CA TYR A 27 18.59 -13.21 -4.67
C TYR A 27 18.90 -11.96 -5.50
N SER A 28 18.00 -11.56 -6.39
CA SER A 28 18.19 -10.41 -7.28
C SER A 28 16.86 -9.99 -7.87
N GLY A 29 16.60 -8.69 -7.86
CA GLY A 29 15.38 -8.11 -8.38
C GLY A 29 15.39 -6.59 -8.32
N HIS A 30 14.26 -6.00 -8.64
CA HIS A 30 14.02 -4.56 -8.60
C HIS A 30 12.84 -4.24 -7.71
N TYR A 31 12.99 -3.19 -6.90
CA TYR A 31 11.93 -2.71 -6.03
C TYR A 31 11.32 -1.43 -6.59
N THR A 32 9.99 -1.39 -6.64
CA THR A 32 9.22 -0.18 -6.92
C THR A 32 8.17 0.03 -5.85
N ALA A 33 7.71 1.27 -5.66
CA ALA A 33 6.69 1.57 -4.67
C ALA A 33 5.42 2.11 -5.34
N TYR A 34 4.26 1.58 -4.95
CA TYR A 34 2.99 2.22 -5.25
C TYR A 34 2.51 2.95 -4.00
N CYS A 35 2.33 4.27 -4.07
CA CYS A 35 1.87 5.06 -2.92
C CYS A 35 0.63 5.88 -3.28
N ARG A 36 -0.33 5.91 -2.35
CA ARG A 36 -1.52 6.73 -2.43
C ARG A 36 -1.24 8.08 -1.80
N HIS A 37 -1.39 9.13 -2.60
CA HIS A 37 -1.19 10.48 -2.13
C HIS A 37 -2.23 10.85 -1.04
N PRO A 38 -1.82 11.45 0.10
CA PRO A 38 -2.69 11.62 1.27
C PRO A 38 -3.90 12.53 1.02
N TYR A 39 -3.76 13.57 0.20
CA TYR A 39 -4.84 14.53 -0.05
C TYR A 39 -5.69 14.16 -1.28
N THR A 40 -5.07 14.05 -2.46
CA THR A 40 -5.77 13.72 -3.72
C THR A 40 -6.27 12.27 -3.81
N LYS A 41 -5.77 11.37 -2.94
CA LYS A 41 -6.05 9.92 -2.98
C LYS A 41 -5.64 9.24 -4.29
N ALA A 42 -4.86 9.91 -5.15
CA ALA A 42 -4.33 9.37 -6.39
C ALA A 42 -3.15 8.44 -6.12
N TRP A 43 -3.05 7.37 -6.91
CA TRP A 43 -1.96 6.41 -6.84
C TRP A 43 -0.83 6.80 -7.78
N HIS A 44 0.40 6.61 -7.32
CA HIS A 44 1.60 6.82 -8.11
C HIS A 44 2.54 5.64 -7.95
N GLU A 45 3.20 5.28 -9.03
CA GLU A 45 4.38 4.43 -9.03
C GLU A 45 5.63 5.29 -8.86
N TYR A 46 6.50 4.86 -7.96
CA TYR A 46 7.83 5.39 -7.72
C TYR A 46 8.83 4.31 -8.12
N ASN A 47 9.49 4.54 -9.25
CA ASN A 47 10.52 3.69 -9.81
C ASN A 47 11.82 4.49 -9.85
N ASP A 48 12.58 4.40 -8.76
CA ASP A 48 13.78 5.20 -8.50
C ASP A 48 13.53 6.71 -8.67
N SER A 49 14.11 7.30 -9.71
CA SER A 49 13.99 8.73 -10.04
C SER A 49 12.73 9.07 -10.85
N ARG A 50 11.91 8.07 -11.21
CA ARG A 50 10.74 8.24 -12.07
C ARG A 50 9.47 8.05 -11.28
N VAL A 51 8.58 9.03 -11.39
CA VAL A 51 7.24 8.98 -10.77
C VAL A 51 6.19 9.02 -11.87
N SER A 52 5.24 8.08 -11.83
CA SER A 52 4.15 8.00 -12.80
C SER A 52 2.80 7.83 -12.09
N SER A 53 1.73 8.40 -12.63
CA SER A 53 0.38 8.17 -12.10
C SER A 53 -0.12 6.80 -12.54
N ILE A 54 -0.74 6.05 -11.63
CA ILE A 54 -1.28 4.71 -11.91
C ILE A 54 -2.74 4.62 -11.47
N SER A 55 -3.51 3.76 -12.14
CA SER A 55 -4.90 3.51 -11.74
C SER A 55 -4.96 2.65 -10.49
N SER A 56 -5.97 2.86 -9.65
CA SER A 56 -6.21 2.01 -8.46
C SER A 56 -6.47 0.54 -8.79
N LYS A 57 -6.84 0.21 -10.03
CA LYS A 57 -7.00 -1.19 -10.49
C LYS A 57 -5.66 -1.86 -10.78
N ALA A 58 -4.64 -1.08 -11.12
CA ALA A 58 -3.31 -1.58 -11.47
C ALA A 58 -2.42 -1.84 -10.25
N ILE A 59 -2.83 -1.43 -9.04
CA ILE A 59 -2.03 -1.62 -7.82
C ILE A 59 -2.06 -3.07 -7.31
N VAL A 60 -3.01 -3.87 -7.78
CA VAL A 60 -3.10 -5.30 -7.43
C VAL A 60 -2.27 -6.07 -8.45
N SER A 61 -1.11 -6.55 -8.03
CA SER A 61 -0.17 -7.29 -8.88
C SER A 61 0.38 -8.51 -8.13
N GLY A 62 0.94 -9.46 -8.88
CA GLY A 62 1.69 -10.59 -8.31
C GLY A 62 3.06 -10.21 -7.74
N GLU A 63 3.50 -8.97 -7.93
CA GLU A 63 4.78 -8.45 -7.44
C GLU A 63 4.65 -7.79 -6.06
N ALA A 64 3.43 -7.62 -5.54
CA ALA A 64 3.19 -7.04 -4.22
C ALA A 64 3.87 -7.86 -3.13
N TYR A 65 4.88 -7.28 -2.46
CA TYR A 65 5.71 -7.97 -1.48
C TYR A 65 5.43 -7.50 -0.04
N VAL A 66 5.41 -6.19 0.20
CA VAL A 66 5.06 -5.60 1.51
C VAL A 66 3.91 -4.61 1.35
N LEU A 67 2.87 -4.76 2.18
CA LEU A 67 1.67 -3.93 2.15
C LEU A 67 1.61 -3.03 3.40
N PHE A 68 1.35 -1.74 3.18
CA PHE A 68 1.26 -0.74 4.23
C PHE A 68 -0.17 -0.23 4.36
N TYR A 69 -0.71 -0.38 5.58
CA TYR A 69 -2.09 -0.07 5.90
C TYR A 69 -2.19 1.00 6.99
N GLU A 70 -3.15 1.91 6.86
CA GLU A 70 -3.52 2.89 7.88
C GLU A 70 -4.89 2.52 8.47
N GLN A 71 -5.07 2.68 9.77
CA GLN A 71 -6.36 2.40 10.42
C GLN A 71 -7.39 3.45 10.01
N GLU A 72 -8.57 3.00 9.58
CA GLU A 72 -9.66 3.91 9.23
C GLU A 72 -10.14 4.67 10.47
N GLY A 73 -10.28 6.00 10.34
CA GLY A 73 -10.72 6.88 11.43
C GLY A 73 -9.59 7.42 12.31
N GLN A 74 -8.37 6.89 12.23
CA GLN A 74 -7.19 7.59 12.76
C GLN A 74 -6.69 8.57 11.71
N LYS A 75 -6.64 9.86 12.07
CA LYS A 75 -6.02 10.86 11.20
C LYS A 75 -4.51 10.60 11.21
N SER A 76 -3.94 10.30 10.05
CA SER A 76 -2.49 10.39 9.87
C SER A 76 -2.05 11.83 10.15
N HIS A 77 -0.90 12.01 10.79
CA HIS A 77 -0.33 13.33 11.11
C HIS A 77 0.23 14.08 9.88
N LEU A 78 -0.15 13.66 8.67
CA LEU A 78 0.20 14.27 7.39
C LEU A 78 -0.96 15.13 6.89
#